data_AF-A0A1C6CSN6-F1
#
_entry.id   AF-A0A1C6CSN6-F1
#
_cell.length_a   1.000
_cell.length_b   1.000
_cell.length_c   1.000
_cell.angle_alpha   90.00
_cell.angle_beta   90.00
_cell.angle_gamma   90.00
#
_symmetry.space_group_name_H-M   'P 1'
#
loop_
_entity.id
_entity.type
_entity.pdbx_description
1 polymer ?
#
loop_
_entity_poly.entity_id
_entity_poly.type
_entity_poly.pdbx_seq_one_letter_code
_entity_poly.pdbx_strand_id
1 'polypeptide(L)' 'METTIQSVYLNIPKADMKFFKELAKKMGWSIETKESLLKNYISKRPTKVELSDEDIMEEINAVRYRK' A
#
# COMPACT_ATOMS: atom_id res chain seq x y z
N MET A 1 -21.87 10.87 14.98
CA MET A 1 -20.72 11.76 14.71
C MET A 1 -19.84 11.02 13.72
N GLU A 2 -19.73 11.50 12.48
CA GLU A 2 -18.73 10.95 11.57
C GLU A 2 -17.35 11.28 12.16
N THR A 3 -16.69 10.29 12.74
CA THR A 3 -15.26 10.38 13.00
C THR A 3 -14.58 10.19 11.66
N THR A 4 -14.61 11.21 10.82
CA THR A 4 -13.86 11.24 9.56
C THR A 4 -12.38 11.24 9.94
N ILE A 5 -11.78 10.05 9.96
CA ILE A 5 -10.37 9.87 10.29
C ILE A 5 -9.56 10.62 9.22
N GLN A 6 -8.94 11.73 9.60
CA GLN A 6 -8.06 12.48 8.72
C GLN A 6 -6.64 11.95 8.88
N SER A 7 -6.12 11.32 7.83
CA SER A 7 -4.74 10.83 7.79
C SER A 7 -3.80 11.92 7.31
N VAL A 8 -2.63 12.04 7.94
CA VAL A 8 -1.58 13.01 7.59
C VAL A 8 -0.32 12.26 7.17
N TYR A 9 0.33 12.73 6.10
CA TYR A 9 1.61 12.18 5.62
C TYR A 9 2.78 13.05 6.09
N LEU A 10 3.74 12.44 6.78
CA LEU A 10 4.91 13.12 7.34
C LEU A 10 6.18 12.44 6.85
N ASN A 11 7.14 13.24 6.37
CA ASN A 11 8.47 12.76 6.05
C ASN A 11 9.38 12.97 7.27
N ILE A 12 9.69 11.89 7.97
CA ILE A 12 10.51 11.91 9.19
C ILE A 12 11.87 11.30 8.86
N PRO A 13 12.99 11.95 9.24
CA PRO A 13 14.32 11.36 9.12
C PRO A 13 14.39 10.00 9.82
N LYS A 14 15.15 9.05 9.26
CA LYS A 14 15.25 7.68 9.81
C LYS A 14 15.77 7.67 11.26
N ALA A 15 16.66 8.60 11.60
CA ALA A 15 17.20 8.75 12.95
C ALA A 15 16.11 9.04 13.99
N ASP A 16 15.11 9.84 13.63
CA ASP A 16 14.07 10.32 14.55
C ASP A 16 12.84 9.39 14.61
N MET A 17 12.78 8.39 13.74
CA MET A 17 11.66 7.44 13.64
C MET A 17 11.41 6.69 14.95
N LYS A 18 12.46 6.43 15.74
CA LYS A 18 12.33 5.75 17.04
C LYS A 18 11.54 6.61 18.03
N PHE A 19 11.86 7.91 18.11
CA PHE A 19 11.15 8.85 18.97
C PHE A 19 9.70 9.03 18.52
N PHE A 20 9.47 9.12 17.22
CA PHE A 20 8.11 9.27 16.69
C PHE A 20 7.23 8.03 16.97
N LYS A 21 7.80 6.83 16.90
CA LYS A 21 7.08 5.59 17.29
C LYS A 21 6.67 5.61 18.75
N GLU A 22 7.54 6.08 19.64
CA GLU A 22 7.21 6.21 21.06
C GLU A 22 6.14 7.28 21.31
N LEU A 23 6.21 8.41 20.62
CA LEU A 23 5.20 9.47 20.67
C LEU A 23 3.83 8.93 20.22
N ALA A 24 3.76 8.34 19.03
CA ALA A 24 2.51 7.81 18.50
C ALA A 24 1.90 6.73 19.42
N LYS A 25 2.74 5.87 20.01
CA LYS A 25 2.29 4.88 20.99
C LYS A 25 1.65 5.53 22.22
N LYS A 26 2.25 6.60 22.75
CA LYS A 26 1.70 7.35 23.89
C LYS A 26 0.39 8.07 23.54
N MET A 27 0.29 8.57 22.32
CA MET A 27 -0.88 9.32 21.84
C MET A 27 -1.99 8.42 21.30
N GLY A 28 -1.77 7.10 21.24
CA GLY A 28 -2.74 6.15 20.68
C GLY A 28 -2.90 6.27 19.15
N TRP A 29 -1.92 6.82 18.45
CA TRP A 29 -1.96 7.00 17.00
C TRP A 29 -1.49 5.74 16.27
N SER A 30 -2.18 5.42 15.18
CA SER A 30 -1.74 4.40 14.23
C SER A 30 -0.70 4.98 13.28
N ILE A 31 0.44 4.30 13.13
CA ILE A 31 1.48 4.66 12.15
C ILE A 31 1.53 3.59 11.08
N GLU A 32 1.49 4.01 9.81
CA GLU A 32 1.78 3.16 8.67
C GLU A 32 3.03 3.67 7.96
N THR A 33 4.01 2.78 7.76
CA THR A 33 5.20 3.10 6.96
C THR A 33 4.99 2.63 5.52
N LYS A 34 5.70 3.24 4.56
CA LYS A 34 5.66 2.81 3.15
C LYS A 34 6.00 1.32 2.99
N GLU A 35 6.97 0.82 3.76
CA GLU A 35 7.33 -0.60 3.78
C GLU A 35 6.19 -1.48 4.30
N SER A 36 5.49 -1.05 5.36
CA SER A 36 4.32 -1.76 5.90
C SER A 36 3.17 -1.77 4.90
N LEU A 37 2.91 -0.66 4.22
CA LEU A 37 1.91 -0.57 3.16
C LEU A 37 2.22 -1.52 2.01
N LEU A 38 3.48 -1.56 1.57
CA LEU A 38 3.93 -2.47 0.52
C LEU A 38 3.76 -3.93 0.94
N LYS A 39 4.15 -4.27 2.18
CA LYS A 39 3.98 -5.63 2.72
C LYS A 39 2.51 -6.03 2.78
N ASN A 40 1.64 -5.13 3.25
CA ASN A 40 0.19 -5.36 3.30
C ASN A 40 -0.37 -5.56 1.88
N TYR A 41 0.06 -4.76 0.91
CA TYR A 41 -0.33 -4.91 -0.48
C TYR A 41 0.07 -6.29 -1.04
N ILE A 42 1.33 -6.69 -0.84
CA ILE A 42 1.83 -8.01 -1.29
C ILE A 42 1.03 -9.15 -0.64
N SER A 43 0.74 -9.05 0.65
CA SER A 43 -0.03 -10.08 1.36
C SER A 43 -1.49 -10.19 0.92
N LYS A 44 -2.07 -9.10 0.40
CA LYS A 44 -3.44 -9.06 -0.12
C LYS A 44 -3.52 -9.51 -1.59
N ARG A 45 -2.39 -9.76 -2.25
CA ARG A 45 -2.41 -10.22 -3.64
C ARG A 45 -3.08 -11.60 -3.72
N PRO A 46 -4.00 -11.81 -4.67
CA PRO A 46 -4.52 -13.14 -4.92
C PRO A 46 -3.36 -14.05 -5.36
N THR A 47 -3.19 -15.16 -4.67
CA THR A 47 -2.15 -16.16 -4.96
C THR A 47 -2.52 -17.07 -6.12
N LYS A 48 -3.82 -17.25 -6.36
CA LYS A 48 -4.36 -17.99 -7.48
C LYS A 48 -5.29 -17.06 -8.24
N VAL A 49 -4.80 -16.56 -9.37
CA VAL A 49 -5.59 -15.79 -10.31
C VAL A 49 -5.96 -16.76 -11.43
N GLU A 50 -7.25 -16.91 -11.71
CA GLU A 50 -7.73 -17.65 -12.88
C GLU A 50 -7.58 -16.75 -14.11
N LEU A 51 -6.33 -16.54 -14.52
CA LEU A 51 -5.97 -15.81 -15.73
C LEU A 51 -5.03 -16.72 -16.51
N SER A 52 -5.43 -17.08 -17.72
CA SER A 52 -4.56 -17.83 -18.62
C SER A 52 -3.55 -16.90 -19.28
N ASP A 53 -2.42 -17.45 -19.73
CA ASP A 53 -1.44 -16.69 -20.50
C ASP A 53 -2.05 -16.12 -21.81
N GLU A 54 -3.07 -16.80 -22.35
CA GLU A 54 -3.80 -16.38 -23.55
C GLU A 54 -4.62 -15.12 -23.29
N ASP A 55 -5.37 -15.07 -22.17
CA ASP A 55 -6.14 -13.89 -21.75
C ASP A 55 -5.22 -12.66 -21.56
N ILE A 56 -4.04 -12.85 -20.96
CA ILE A 56 -3.05 -11.78 -20.76
C ILE A 56 -2.53 -11.27 -22.11
N MET A 57 -2.23 -12.17 -23.04
CA MET A 57 -1.71 -11.81 -24.35
C MET A 57 -2.76 -11.12 -25.22
N GLU A 58 -4.04 -11.53 -25.13
CA GLU A 58 -5.14 -10.85 -25.79
C GLU A 58 -5.31 -9.41 -25.30
N GLU A 59 -5.25 -9.15 -24.00
CA GLU A 59 -5.33 -7.79 -23.44
C GLU A 59 -4.15 -6.93 -23.89
N ILE A 60 -2.92 -7.46 -23.85
CA ILE A 60 -1.72 -6.76 -24.33
C ILE A 60 -1.88 -6.41 -25.82
N ASN A 61 -2.35 -7.35 -26.63
CA ASN A 61 -2.57 -7.14 -28.05
C ASN A 61 -3.65 -6.10 -28.32
N ALA A 62 -4.75 -6.14 -27.56
CA ALA A 62 -5.85 -5.19 -27.66
C ALA A 62 -5.44 -3.76 -27.28
N VAL A 63 -4.53 -3.58 -26.32
CA VAL A 63 -4.09 -2.25 -25.86
C VAL A 63 -2.91 -1.71 -26.67
N ARG A 64 -1.92 -2.54 -27.02
CA ARG A 64 -0.67 -2.08 -27.67
C ARG A 64 -0.68 -2.17 -29.19
N TYR A 65 -1.36 -3.16 -29.76
CA TYR A 65 -1.17 -3.54 -31.16
C TYR A 65 -2.44 -3.44 -32.01
N ARG A 66 -3.62 -3.21 -31.42
CA ARG A 66 -4.79 -2.72 -32.15
C ARG A 66 -4.56 -1.27 -32.58
N LYS A 67 -3.91 -1.12 -33.73
CA LYS A 67 -4.00 0.08 -34.57
C LYS A 67 -5.01 -0.18 -35.68
#